data_AF-A0A226X0L6-F1
#
_entry.id   AF-A0A226X0L6-F1
#
_cell.length_a   1.000
_cell.length_b   1.000
_cell.length_c   1.000
_cell.angle_alpha   90.00
_cell.angle_beta   90.00
_cell.angle_gamma   90.00
#
_symmetry.space_group_name_H-M   'P 1'
#
loop_
_entity.id
_entity.type
_entity.pdbx_description
1 polymer ?
#
loop_
_entity_poly.entity_id
_entity_poly.type
_entity_poly.pdbx_seq_one_letter_code
_entity_poly.pdbx_strand_id
1 'polypeptide(L)'
;MAMSMKCLAPASLLIAALTLAGCQTDYEDMNAAQHAAYSRTGNFDAYKQDPNAPIQVTYRIDDHRFLSLENYDRCYGDNYYNDTSLAIHQKVWTGKTINYRGRLVIDDPSGMNIVFPTNSNTTCGDRGCKESFAYSTDSGRTFRWLDYKQHSSRPSEDSEKFTIAVASNKLYVIEQILNNAYVMQYPLVSGIDISKPYPPGIEGDGFSASSRPTFMSGVHTPSGQDHYSCDASLRAPNVTTLQ
;
A
#
# COMPACT_ATOMS: atom_id res chain seq x y z
N MET A 1 55.98 36.14 38.42
CA MET A 1 55.28 37.41 38.12
C MET A 1 54.26 37.68 39.21
N ALA A 2 54.18 38.92 39.71
CA ALA A 2 52.95 39.45 40.33
C ALA A 2 51.90 39.68 39.20
N MET A 3 50.61 39.99 39.35
CA MET A 3 49.65 40.24 40.45
C MET A 3 48.23 40.10 39.83
N SER A 4 47.08 40.04 40.52
CA SER A 4 46.72 40.13 41.94
C SER A 4 45.37 39.40 42.18
N MET A 5 44.86 39.37 43.42
CA MET A 5 43.49 38.94 43.75
C MET A 5 42.58 40.17 43.90
N LYS A 6 41.31 40.11 43.45
CA LYS A 6 40.20 40.95 43.95
C LYS A 6 38.84 40.42 43.48
N CYS A 7 37.94 40.19 44.45
CA CYS A 7 36.58 39.71 44.19
C CYS A 7 35.66 40.82 43.66
N LEU A 8 34.69 40.44 42.84
CA LEU A 8 33.39 41.08 42.72
C LEU A 8 32.32 40.00 42.54
N ALA A 9 31.37 39.93 43.47
CA ALA A 9 30.04 39.36 43.23
C ALA A 9 29.11 40.55 42.90
N PRO A 10 28.10 40.37 42.04
CA PRO A 10 26.84 39.87 42.58
C PRO A 10 26.09 38.89 41.68
N ALA A 11 24.97 38.40 42.21
CA ALA A 11 24.06 37.43 41.64
C ALA A 11 23.66 37.65 40.17
N SER A 12 23.59 36.55 39.42
CA SER A 12 22.65 36.37 38.32
C SER A 12 22.31 34.88 38.18
N LEU A 13 21.03 34.56 38.15
CA LEU A 13 20.55 33.22 37.77
C LEU A 13 20.95 32.97 36.32
N LEU A 14 21.77 31.96 36.08
CA LEU A 14 21.94 31.35 34.77
C LEU A 14 21.48 29.90 34.85
N ILE A 15 20.23 29.69 34.47
CA ILE A 15 19.71 28.36 34.15
C ILE A 15 20.51 27.91 32.93
N ALA A 16 21.45 27.01 33.12
CA ALA A 16 22.14 26.33 32.04
C ALA A 16 21.13 25.40 31.34
N ALA A 17 20.41 25.94 30.36
CA ALA A 17 19.63 25.13 29.45
C ALA A 17 20.60 24.23 28.67
N LEU A 18 20.67 22.96 29.07
CA LEU A 18 21.29 21.89 28.29
C LEU A 18 20.49 21.71 27.01
N THR A 19 20.76 22.55 26.02
CA THR A 19 20.33 22.31 24.64
C THR A 19 21.10 21.09 24.14
N LEU A 20 20.50 19.90 24.29
CA LEU A 20 20.90 18.75 23.48
C LEU A 20 20.57 19.06 22.02
N ALA A 21 21.47 19.77 21.36
CA ALA A 21 21.61 19.73 19.92
C ALA A 21 22.08 18.31 19.58
N GLY A 22 21.12 17.39 19.44
CA GLY A 22 21.38 16.08 18.87
C GLY A 22 21.81 16.28 17.43
N CYS A 23 23.10 16.20 17.14
CA CYS A 23 23.59 16.11 15.77
C CYS A 23 23.00 14.84 15.16
N GLN A 24 22.00 14.99 14.30
CA GLN A 24 21.66 13.94 13.34
C GLN A 24 22.84 13.86 12.38
N THR A 25 23.72 12.88 12.59
CA THR A 25 24.67 12.46 11.55
C THR A 25 23.85 11.83 10.43
N ASP A 26 23.87 12.44 9.26
CA ASP A 26 23.24 11.86 8.09
C ASP A 26 23.90 10.54 7.73
N TYR A 27 23.10 9.61 7.18
CA TYR A 27 23.55 8.24 6.93
C TYR A 27 24.76 8.18 5.98
N GLU A 28 24.92 9.17 5.11
CA GLU A 28 26.01 9.22 4.12
C GLU A 28 27.35 9.69 4.70
N ASP A 29 27.33 10.32 5.88
CA ASP A 29 28.54 10.73 6.62
C ASP A 29 29.08 9.63 7.55
N MET A 30 28.46 8.45 7.58
CA MET A 30 28.84 7.34 8.45
C MET A 30 30.02 6.55 7.89
N ASN A 31 30.98 6.17 8.74
CA ASN A 31 32.04 5.26 8.33
C ASN A 31 31.56 3.79 8.31
N ALA A 32 32.32 2.91 7.66
CA ALA A 32 31.95 1.49 7.49
C ALA A 32 31.69 0.74 8.82
N ALA A 33 32.39 1.09 9.90
CA ALA A 33 32.16 0.49 11.22
C ALA A 33 30.87 1.02 11.88
N GLN A 34 30.54 2.30 11.67
CA GLN A 34 29.29 2.91 12.09
C GLN A 34 28.09 2.36 11.31
N HIS A 35 28.20 2.19 9.98
CA HIS A 35 27.18 1.47 9.20
C HIS A 35 26.97 0.05 9.73
N ALA A 36 28.05 -0.70 9.97
CA ALA A 36 27.96 -2.04 10.54
C ALA A 36 27.38 -2.04 11.97
N ALA A 37 27.48 -0.96 12.74
CA ALA A 37 26.81 -0.82 14.04
C ALA A 37 25.32 -0.49 13.88
N TYR A 38 24.96 0.46 13.01
CA TYR A 38 23.58 0.84 12.70
C TYR A 38 22.75 -0.35 12.19
N SER A 39 23.31 -1.13 11.27
CA SER A 39 22.70 -2.37 10.77
C SER A 39 22.60 -3.49 11.83
N ARG A 40 23.36 -3.41 12.93
CA ARG A 40 23.27 -4.36 14.07
C ARG A 40 22.29 -3.91 15.16
N THR A 41 21.88 -2.64 15.19
CA THR A 41 20.91 -2.13 16.18
C THR A 41 19.44 -2.37 15.83
N GLY A 42 19.13 -3.12 14.75
CA GLY A 42 17.80 -3.67 14.53
C GLY A 42 16.72 -2.66 14.15
N ASN A 43 17.05 -1.69 13.28
CA ASN A 43 16.01 -0.89 12.65
C ASN A 43 15.34 -1.73 11.55
N PHE A 44 14.07 -2.10 11.73
CA PHE A 44 13.28 -2.83 10.73
C PHE A 44 13.31 -2.10 9.39
N ASP A 45 13.68 -2.81 8.31
CA ASP A 45 13.76 -2.33 6.92
C ASP A 45 13.47 -0.84 6.72
N ALA A 46 14.49 0.01 6.92
CA ALA A 46 14.39 1.43 6.60
C ALA A 46 14.40 1.60 5.07
N TYR A 47 13.27 1.28 4.42
CA TYR A 47 13.04 1.49 3.00
C TYR A 47 13.27 2.96 2.66
N LYS A 48 14.41 3.27 2.06
CA LYS A 48 14.70 4.60 1.52
C LYS A 48 13.97 4.71 0.18
N GLN A 49 12.86 5.44 0.17
CA GLN A 49 12.14 5.75 -1.06
C GLN A 49 13.06 6.51 -2.02
N ASP A 50 13.32 5.94 -3.18
CA ASP A 50 14.18 6.56 -4.19
C ASP A 50 13.32 7.18 -5.30
N PRO A 51 13.26 8.52 -5.42
CA PRO A 51 12.47 9.19 -6.45
C PRO A 51 13.08 9.03 -7.86
N ASN A 52 14.30 8.50 -7.99
CA ASN A 52 14.94 8.21 -9.27
C ASN A 52 14.74 6.75 -9.70
N ALA A 53 14.06 5.92 -8.90
CA ALA A 53 13.75 4.55 -9.28
C ALA A 53 12.78 4.54 -10.49
N PRO A 54 13.03 3.70 -11.52
CA PRO A 54 12.22 3.70 -12.72
C PRO A 54 10.81 3.19 -12.43
N ILE A 55 9.79 3.96 -12.85
CA ILE A 55 8.36 3.65 -12.66
C ILE A 55 8.07 2.22 -13.15
N GLN A 56 7.57 1.36 -12.26
CA GLN A 56 7.11 0.01 -12.62
C GLN A 56 5.60 -0.02 -12.75
N VAL A 57 5.05 -0.70 -13.76
CA VAL A 57 3.63 -1.06 -13.79
C VAL A 57 3.45 -2.37 -13.03
N THR A 58 2.80 -2.31 -11.87
CA THR A 58 2.60 -3.47 -10.99
C THR A 58 1.27 -4.18 -11.22
N TYR A 59 0.30 -3.48 -11.83
CA TYR A 59 -0.94 -4.09 -12.35
C TYR A 59 -1.48 -3.29 -13.53
N ARG A 60 -1.75 -3.95 -14.65
CA ARG A 60 -2.39 -3.33 -15.82
C ARG A 60 -3.85 -3.75 -15.90
N ILE A 61 -4.76 -2.78 -16.03
CA ILE A 61 -6.18 -3.05 -16.34
C ILE A 61 -6.35 -3.11 -17.86
N ASP A 62 -5.83 -2.10 -18.57
CA ASP A 62 -5.80 -2.01 -20.03
C ASP A 62 -4.66 -1.09 -20.51
N ASP A 63 -4.74 -0.60 -21.74
CA ASP A 63 -3.74 0.31 -22.33
C ASP A 63 -3.63 1.65 -21.59
N HIS A 64 -4.74 2.16 -21.04
CA HIS A 64 -4.82 3.47 -20.42
C HIS A 64 -4.82 3.45 -18.89
N ARG A 65 -5.38 2.39 -18.28
CA ARG A 65 -5.60 2.25 -16.85
C ARG A 65 -4.63 1.24 -16.22
N PHE A 66 -3.83 1.68 -15.26
CA PHE A 66 -2.86 0.83 -14.58
C PHE A 66 -2.44 1.36 -13.20
N LEU A 67 -1.97 0.46 -12.35
CA LEU A 67 -1.28 0.76 -11.11
C LEU A 67 0.22 0.81 -11.36
N SER A 68 0.87 1.90 -10.95
CA SER A 68 2.33 2.04 -10.93
C SER A 68 2.90 1.98 -9.52
N LEU A 69 4.17 1.58 -9.41
CA LEU A 69 5.01 1.71 -8.22
C LEU A 69 6.12 2.73 -8.50
N GLU A 70 6.20 3.73 -7.63
CA GLU A 70 7.03 4.93 -7.75
C GLU A 70 7.65 5.26 -6.38
N ASN A 71 8.70 6.10 -6.33
CA ASN A 71 9.38 6.48 -5.08
C ASN A 71 9.68 5.24 -4.17
N TYR A 72 10.38 4.23 -4.70
CA TYR A 72 10.43 2.90 -4.09
C TYR A 72 11.86 2.38 -3.87
N ASP A 73 12.01 1.47 -2.90
CA ASP A 73 13.10 0.48 -2.92
C ASP A 73 12.51 -0.93 -3.02
N ARG A 74 13.09 -1.72 -3.93
CA ARG A 74 12.66 -3.07 -4.34
C ARG A 74 11.23 -3.07 -4.86
N CYS A 75 10.28 -3.30 -3.95
CA CYS A 75 8.85 -3.33 -4.23
C CYS A 75 8.05 -2.58 -3.17
N TYR A 76 8.71 -1.82 -2.28
CA TYR A 76 8.06 -0.97 -1.27
C TYR A 76 8.20 0.48 -1.69
N GLY A 77 7.08 1.16 -1.91
CA GLY A 77 7.05 2.57 -2.28
C GLY A 77 5.62 3.05 -2.49
N ASP A 78 5.46 4.12 -3.25
CA ASP A 78 4.17 4.73 -3.51
C ASP A 78 3.47 4.03 -4.68
N ASN A 79 2.22 3.61 -4.45
CA ASN A 79 1.40 2.93 -5.43
C ASN A 79 0.38 3.93 -5.98
N TYR A 80 0.45 4.24 -7.27
CA TYR A 80 -0.40 5.22 -7.94
C TYR A 80 -1.34 4.55 -8.93
N TYR A 81 -2.62 4.93 -8.90
CA TYR A 81 -3.54 4.64 -9.98
C TYR A 81 -3.37 5.68 -11.08
N ASN A 82 -3.27 5.21 -12.32
CA ASN A 82 -3.14 6.05 -13.49
C ASN A 82 -4.28 5.76 -14.46
N ASP A 83 -4.86 6.81 -15.02
CA ASP A 83 -5.72 6.76 -16.20
C ASP A 83 -5.25 7.84 -17.17
N THR A 84 -4.58 7.41 -18.24
CA THR A 84 -4.02 8.33 -19.24
C THR A 84 -5.07 8.96 -20.15
N SER A 85 -6.27 8.38 -20.27
CA SER A 85 -7.39 8.97 -21.01
C SER A 85 -8.07 10.08 -20.22
N LEU A 86 -8.06 9.99 -18.89
CA LEU A 86 -8.65 10.98 -17.98
C LEU A 86 -7.63 11.92 -17.32
N ALA A 87 -6.34 11.78 -17.66
CA ALA A 87 -5.21 12.47 -17.03
C ALA A 87 -5.18 12.33 -15.49
N ILE A 88 -5.55 11.15 -14.99
CA ILE A 88 -5.52 10.82 -13.56
C ILE A 88 -4.16 10.20 -13.22
N HIS A 89 -3.55 10.71 -12.15
CA HIS A 89 -2.39 10.13 -11.49
C HIS A 89 -2.60 10.32 -9.98
N GLN A 90 -3.16 9.30 -9.32
CA GLN A 90 -3.68 9.37 -7.96
C GLN A 90 -2.95 8.39 -7.05
N LYS A 91 -2.24 8.91 -6.04
CA LYS A 91 -1.62 8.07 -5.00
C LYS A 91 -2.71 7.31 -4.24
N VAL A 92 -2.60 5.99 -4.18
CA VAL A 92 -3.56 5.13 -3.50
C VAL A 92 -3.03 4.74 -2.11
N TRP A 93 -1.79 4.23 -2.02
CA TRP A 93 -1.11 3.95 -0.73
C TRP A 93 0.42 3.93 -0.86
N THR A 94 1.13 3.79 0.27
CA THR A 94 2.56 3.47 0.31
C THR A 94 2.74 2.08 0.92
N GLY A 95 3.46 1.18 0.24
CA GLY A 95 3.68 -0.20 0.68
C GLY A 95 4.08 -1.14 -0.45
N LYS A 96 4.04 -2.46 -0.16
CA LYS A 96 4.31 -3.52 -1.15
C LYS A 96 3.01 -4.06 -1.74
N THR A 97 2.79 -3.84 -3.03
CA THR A 97 1.67 -4.37 -3.82
C THR A 97 1.63 -5.91 -3.74
N ILE A 98 2.78 -6.53 -4.00
CA ILE A 98 2.99 -7.99 -4.02
C ILE A 98 2.81 -8.71 -2.67
N ASN A 99 2.46 -7.99 -1.59
CA ASN A 99 2.05 -8.64 -0.35
C ASN A 99 0.67 -9.31 -0.50
N TYR A 100 -0.24 -8.75 -1.32
CA TYR A 100 -1.46 -9.46 -1.74
C TYR A 100 -1.07 -10.46 -2.82
N ARG A 101 -1.35 -11.74 -2.58
CA ARG A 101 -1.03 -12.87 -3.44
C ARG A 101 -2.26 -13.54 -4.07
N GLY A 102 -3.45 -13.06 -3.72
CA GLY A 102 -4.69 -13.51 -4.35
C GLY A 102 -4.85 -12.98 -5.78
N ARG A 103 -6.00 -13.30 -6.38
CA ARG A 103 -6.34 -12.88 -7.74
C ARG A 103 -7.10 -11.56 -7.75
N LEU A 104 -6.63 -10.59 -8.51
CA LEU A 104 -7.31 -9.33 -8.78
C LEU A 104 -7.96 -9.39 -10.16
N VAL A 105 -9.23 -8.98 -10.28
CA VAL A 105 -9.92 -8.87 -11.58
C VAL A 105 -10.65 -7.53 -11.66
N ILE A 106 -10.42 -6.75 -12.72
CA ILE A 106 -11.08 -5.44 -12.91
C ILE A 106 -11.69 -5.40 -14.31
N ASP A 107 -12.97 -5.74 -14.38
CA ASP A 107 -13.78 -5.86 -15.60
C ASP A 107 -14.99 -4.92 -15.50
N ASP A 108 -14.71 -3.63 -15.34
CA ASP A 108 -15.70 -2.56 -15.46
C ASP A 108 -15.49 -1.78 -16.77
N PRO A 109 -16.34 -2.00 -17.79
CA PRO A 109 -16.27 -1.29 -19.06
C PRO A 109 -16.72 0.17 -18.96
N SER A 110 -17.36 0.59 -17.85
CA SER A 110 -17.69 2.01 -17.63
C SER A 110 -16.49 2.84 -17.17
N GLY A 111 -15.41 2.19 -16.70
CA GLY A 111 -14.25 2.86 -16.14
C GLY A 111 -14.49 3.59 -14.82
N MET A 112 -15.67 3.46 -14.21
CA MET A 112 -16.03 4.15 -12.97
C MET A 112 -15.46 3.47 -11.73
N ASN A 113 -15.35 2.14 -11.77
CA ASN A 113 -15.14 1.30 -10.60
C ASN A 113 -13.75 0.65 -10.64
N ILE A 114 -12.95 0.91 -9.62
CA ILE A 114 -11.57 0.42 -9.48
C ILE A 114 -11.41 -0.18 -8.08
N VAL A 115 -10.65 -1.27 -7.94
CA VAL A 115 -10.29 -1.86 -6.64
C VAL A 115 -8.82 -2.28 -6.62
N PHE A 116 -8.14 -2.06 -5.50
CA PHE A 116 -6.78 -2.53 -5.25
C PHE A 116 -6.68 -3.14 -3.84
N PRO A 117 -6.66 -4.48 -3.70
CA PRO A 117 -6.38 -5.13 -2.43
C PRO A 117 -4.93 -4.92 -2.00
N THR A 118 -4.74 -4.89 -0.68
CA THR A 118 -3.45 -4.71 -0.03
C THR A 118 -3.33 -5.67 1.15
N ASN A 119 -2.11 -6.11 1.47
CA ASN A 119 -1.85 -6.92 2.66
C ASN A 119 -0.62 -6.51 3.43
N SER A 120 -0.65 -6.82 4.71
CA SER A 120 0.55 -6.93 5.52
C SER A 120 1.26 -8.28 5.27
N ASN A 121 2.58 -8.24 5.14
CA ASN A 121 3.43 -9.44 5.11
C ASN A 121 4.17 -9.57 6.43
N THR A 122 3.37 -9.79 7.49
CA THR A 122 3.82 -9.98 8.87
C THR A 122 3.12 -11.18 9.47
N THR A 123 3.66 -11.73 10.55
CA THR A 123 2.85 -12.55 11.47
C THR A 123 2.07 -11.61 12.39
N CYS A 124 0.80 -11.91 12.64
CA CYS A 124 -0.07 -11.13 13.51
C CYS A 124 -0.22 -11.86 14.87
N GLY A 125 -0.30 -11.10 15.96
CA GLY A 125 -0.59 -11.64 17.29
C GLY A 125 -2.04 -12.12 17.43
N ASP A 126 -2.45 -12.52 18.64
CA ASP A 126 -3.71 -13.24 18.94
C ASP A 126 -5.02 -12.60 18.40
N ARG A 127 -5.02 -11.30 18.11
CA ARG A 127 -6.18 -10.59 17.53
C ARG A 127 -6.26 -10.69 15.99
N GLY A 128 -5.20 -11.18 15.36
CA GLY A 128 -4.95 -11.13 13.92
C GLY A 128 -4.85 -9.71 13.35
N CYS A 129 -4.49 -9.62 12.08
CA CYS A 129 -4.52 -8.38 11.32
C CYS A 129 -5.85 -8.22 10.57
N LYS A 130 -6.06 -7.00 10.08
CA LYS A 130 -7.15 -6.61 9.19
C LYS A 130 -6.55 -6.29 7.83
N GLU A 131 -7.15 -6.85 6.80
CA GLU A 131 -6.68 -6.69 5.43
C GLU A 131 -7.74 -5.99 4.61
N SER A 132 -7.32 -4.99 3.85
CA SER A 132 -8.22 -4.01 3.28
C SER A 132 -7.91 -3.81 1.79
N PHE A 133 -8.93 -3.46 1.02
CA PHE A 133 -8.75 -2.93 -0.33
C PHE A 133 -9.08 -1.44 -0.37
N ALA A 134 -8.37 -0.73 -1.23
CA ALA A 134 -8.81 0.57 -1.73
C ALA A 134 -9.85 0.34 -2.83
N TYR A 135 -10.93 1.12 -2.87
CA TYR A 135 -11.93 1.11 -3.94
C TYR A 135 -12.32 2.53 -4.35
N SER A 136 -12.70 2.69 -5.62
CA SER A 136 -13.23 3.93 -6.20
C SER A 136 -14.54 3.67 -6.94
N THR A 137 -15.43 4.66 -6.94
CA THR A 137 -16.66 4.73 -7.76
C THR A 137 -16.74 6.06 -8.53
N ASP A 138 -15.57 6.65 -8.84
CA ASP A 138 -15.38 7.95 -9.51
C ASP A 138 -14.22 7.95 -10.54
N SER A 139 -13.97 6.79 -11.15
CA SER A 139 -12.86 6.51 -12.10
C SER A 139 -11.46 6.61 -11.50
N GLY A 140 -11.30 6.34 -10.20
CA GLY A 140 -10.02 6.41 -9.50
C GLY A 140 -9.55 7.82 -9.16
N ARG A 141 -10.46 8.81 -9.10
CA ARG A 141 -10.14 10.17 -8.62
C ARG A 141 -10.04 10.21 -7.11
N THR A 142 -10.86 9.43 -6.41
CA THR A 142 -10.77 9.23 -4.96
C THR A 142 -10.87 7.74 -4.62
N PHE A 143 -10.21 7.35 -3.53
CA PHE A 143 -10.24 5.99 -3.01
C PHE A 143 -10.73 5.97 -1.56
N ARG A 144 -11.60 5.00 -1.27
CA ARG A 144 -12.06 4.64 0.07
C ARG A 144 -11.54 3.25 0.44
N TRP A 145 -11.57 2.92 1.73
CA TRP A 145 -11.02 1.67 2.23
C TRP A 145 -12.09 0.80 2.89
N LEU A 146 -11.98 -0.51 2.71
CA LEU A 146 -12.84 -1.50 3.37
C LEU A 146 -12.04 -2.74 3.72
N ASP A 147 -12.19 -3.23 4.95
CA ASP A 147 -11.63 -4.51 5.41
C ASP A 147 -12.37 -5.67 4.74
N TYR A 148 -11.66 -6.49 3.96
CA TYR A 148 -12.19 -7.69 3.32
C TYR A 148 -11.92 -8.96 4.14
N LYS A 149 -10.88 -8.93 5.00
CA LYS A 149 -10.57 -10.01 5.95
C LYS A 149 -10.23 -9.42 7.32
N GLN A 150 -10.76 -10.06 8.35
CA GLN A 150 -10.43 -9.79 9.75
C GLN A 150 -9.80 -11.04 10.36
N HIS A 151 -8.97 -10.83 11.38
CA HIS A 151 -8.36 -11.88 12.20
C HIS A 151 -7.42 -12.84 11.43
N SER A 152 -6.75 -12.37 10.37
CA SER A 152 -5.70 -13.19 9.72
C SER A 152 -4.44 -13.25 10.60
N SER A 153 -3.84 -14.43 10.73
CA SER A 153 -2.56 -14.62 11.43
C SER A 153 -1.35 -14.44 10.52
N ARG A 154 -1.51 -14.66 9.20
CA ARG A 154 -0.48 -14.57 8.17
C ARG A 154 -1.07 -14.00 6.88
N PRO A 155 -1.21 -12.68 6.77
CA PRO A 155 -2.19 -12.15 5.82
C PRO A 155 -1.78 -12.23 4.36
N SER A 156 -0.49 -12.09 4.07
CA SER A 156 0.05 -12.36 2.73
C SER A 156 -0.21 -13.80 2.27
N GLU A 157 -0.09 -14.80 3.15
CA GLU A 157 -0.39 -16.21 2.84
C GLU A 157 -1.91 -16.48 2.76
N ASP A 158 -2.70 -15.94 3.69
CA ASP A 158 -4.16 -16.10 3.65
C ASP A 158 -4.80 -15.46 2.40
N SER A 159 -4.20 -14.39 1.87
CA SER A 159 -4.67 -13.71 0.67
C SER A 159 -4.69 -14.59 -0.59
N GLU A 160 -3.89 -15.66 -0.65
CA GLU A 160 -3.83 -16.62 -1.76
C GLU A 160 -5.18 -17.33 -2.02
N LYS A 161 -6.06 -17.37 -1.00
CA LYS A 161 -7.41 -17.96 -1.08
C LYS A 161 -8.45 -17.00 -1.67
N PHE A 162 -8.10 -15.73 -1.92
CA PHE A 162 -9.04 -14.69 -2.31
C PHE A 162 -8.98 -14.37 -3.80
N THR A 163 -10.13 -14.19 -4.42
CA THR A 163 -10.27 -13.37 -5.63
C THR A 163 -11.04 -12.10 -5.27
N ILE A 164 -10.44 -10.93 -5.52
CA ILE A 164 -11.10 -9.63 -5.41
C ILE A 164 -11.41 -9.17 -6.82
N ALA A 165 -12.70 -9.01 -7.14
CA ALA A 165 -13.14 -8.68 -8.49
C ALA A 165 -14.07 -7.47 -8.53
N VAL A 166 -14.00 -6.69 -9.60
CA VAL A 166 -15.01 -5.69 -9.98
C VAL A 166 -15.60 -6.07 -11.32
N ALA A 167 -16.92 -6.18 -11.38
CA ALA A 167 -17.68 -6.42 -12.61
C ALA A 167 -19.12 -5.91 -12.47
N SER A 168 -19.72 -5.41 -13.56
CA SER A 168 -21.14 -5.03 -13.63
C SER A 168 -21.62 -4.10 -12.49
N ASN A 169 -20.86 -3.04 -12.17
CA ASN A 169 -21.10 -2.11 -11.05
C ASN A 169 -21.16 -2.79 -9.66
N LYS A 170 -20.42 -3.89 -9.46
CA LYS A 170 -20.33 -4.59 -8.18
C LYS A 170 -18.90 -5.02 -7.88
N LEU A 171 -18.56 -5.02 -6.60
CA LEU A 171 -17.33 -5.58 -6.06
C LEU A 171 -17.65 -6.95 -5.45
N TYR A 172 -16.81 -7.93 -5.74
CA TYR A 172 -16.91 -9.30 -5.26
C TYR A 172 -15.66 -9.63 -4.43
N VAL A 173 -15.87 -10.05 -3.19
CA VAL A 173 -14.85 -10.68 -2.35
C VAL A 173 -15.16 -12.17 -2.34
N ILE A 174 -14.33 -12.96 -3.02
CA ILE A 174 -14.52 -14.40 -3.19
C ILE A 174 -13.45 -15.12 -2.36
N GLU A 175 -13.84 -15.77 -1.26
CA GLU A 175 -12.95 -16.57 -0.42
C GLU A 175 -13.12 -18.06 -0.75
N GLN A 176 -12.03 -18.73 -1.14
CA GLN A 176 -12.00 -20.19 -1.32
C GLN A 176 -11.99 -20.87 0.06
N ILE A 177 -13.03 -21.66 0.33
CA ILE A 177 -13.25 -22.36 1.59
C ILE A 177 -13.46 -23.85 1.29
N LEU A 178 -12.45 -24.66 1.59
CA LEU A 178 -12.42 -26.10 1.27
C LEU A 178 -12.69 -26.33 -0.24
N ASN A 179 -13.76 -27.06 -0.56
CA ASN A 179 -14.11 -27.47 -1.92
C ASN A 179 -15.08 -26.50 -2.63
N ASN A 180 -15.25 -25.28 -2.11
CA ASN A 180 -16.21 -24.29 -2.61
C ASN A 180 -15.67 -22.87 -2.36
N ALA A 181 -16.38 -21.84 -2.81
CA ALA A 181 -16.10 -20.46 -2.45
C ALA A 181 -17.34 -19.79 -1.83
N TYR A 182 -17.09 -18.84 -0.93
CA TYR A 182 -18.10 -17.91 -0.43
C TYR A 182 -17.85 -16.53 -1.01
N VAL A 183 -18.92 -15.86 -1.42
CA VAL A 183 -18.89 -14.61 -2.18
C VAL A 183 -19.64 -13.55 -1.40
N MET A 184 -18.94 -12.49 -1.00
CA MET A 184 -19.54 -11.24 -0.55
C MET A 184 -19.60 -10.25 -1.72
N GLN A 185 -20.77 -9.66 -1.95
CA GLN A 185 -21.04 -8.75 -3.04
C GLN A 185 -21.45 -7.37 -2.50
N TYR A 186 -20.75 -6.33 -2.98
CA TYR A 186 -20.98 -4.94 -2.59
C TYR A 186 -21.48 -4.14 -3.81
N PRO A 187 -22.54 -3.33 -3.67
CA PRO A 187 -23.04 -2.49 -4.76
C PRO A 187 -22.12 -1.28 -4.93
N LEU A 188 -21.50 -1.13 -6.12
CA LEU A 188 -20.67 0.02 -6.42
C LEU A 188 -21.51 1.12 -7.07
N VAL A 189 -21.92 2.07 -6.23
CA VAL A 189 -22.73 3.22 -6.63
C VAL A 189 -21.93 4.50 -6.34
N SER A 190 -21.90 5.42 -7.30
CA SER A 190 -21.15 6.66 -7.16
C SER A 190 -21.66 7.49 -5.97
N GLY A 191 -20.74 8.02 -5.17
CA GLY A 191 -21.04 8.77 -3.95
C GLY A 191 -21.41 7.93 -2.71
N ILE A 192 -21.66 6.62 -2.85
CA ILE A 192 -22.00 5.73 -1.72
C ILE A 192 -20.75 5.12 -1.11
N ASP A 193 -20.76 5.05 0.23
CA ASP A 193 -19.68 4.49 1.04
C ASP A 193 -20.04 3.06 1.45
N ILE A 194 -19.47 2.05 0.77
CA ILE A 194 -19.80 0.64 1.05
C ILE A 194 -19.27 0.14 2.41
N SER A 195 -18.55 0.98 3.18
CA SER A 195 -18.18 0.71 4.57
C SER A 195 -19.26 1.08 5.60
N LYS A 196 -20.34 1.74 5.15
CA LYS A 196 -21.42 2.25 6.01
C LYS A 196 -22.75 1.52 5.71
N PRO A 197 -23.73 1.59 6.63
CA PRO A 197 -25.08 1.10 6.35
C PRO A 197 -25.63 1.74 5.07
N TYR A 198 -26.15 0.91 4.17
CA TYR A 198 -26.60 1.37 2.86
C TYR A 198 -27.91 2.17 2.94
N PRO A 199 -28.12 3.14 2.03
CA PRO A 199 -29.41 3.80 1.89
C PRO A 199 -30.54 2.82 1.54
N PRO A 200 -31.80 3.13 1.87
CA PRO A 200 -32.95 2.28 1.50
C PRO A 200 -32.98 1.97 -0.01
N GLY A 201 -33.22 0.70 -0.34
CA GLY A 201 -33.26 0.21 -1.72
C GLY A 201 -31.89 -0.14 -2.33
N ILE A 202 -30.80 -0.06 -1.55
CA ILE A 202 -29.45 -0.45 -1.98
C ILE A 202 -28.95 -1.57 -1.06
N GLU A 203 -28.64 -2.71 -1.66
CA GLU A 203 -28.32 -3.94 -0.94
C GLU A 203 -27.05 -4.60 -1.49
N GLY A 204 -26.29 -5.20 -0.57
CA GLY A 204 -25.25 -6.17 -0.88
C GLY A 204 -25.79 -7.58 -0.73
N ASP A 205 -24.99 -8.58 -1.09
CA ASP A 205 -25.42 -9.97 -1.09
C ASP A 205 -24.29 -10.89 -0.62
N GLY A 206 -24.62 -12.07 -0.11
CA GLY A 206 -23.69 -13.06 0.41
C GLY A 206 -24.13 -14.46 0.00
N PHE A 207 -23.40 -15.09 -0.91
CA PHE A 207 -23.79 -16.39 -1.49
C PHE A 207 -22.61 -17.34 -1.66
N SER A 208 -22.90 -18.64 -1.69
CA SER A 208 -21.91 -19.64 -2.06
C SER A 208 -21.79 -19.73 -3.59
N ALA A 209 -20.57 -19.76 -4.13
CA ALA A 209 -20.33 -19.81 -5.57
C ALA A 209 -21.07 -20.98 -6.26
N SER A 210 -21.19 -22.12 -5.58
CA SER A 210 -21.93 -23.29 -6.09
C SER A 210 -23.43 -23.06 -6.31
N SER A 211 -24.07 -22.06 -5.68
CA SER A 211 -25.48 -21.74 -5.93
C SER A 211 -25.69 -20.82 -7.15
N ARG A 212 -24.61 -20.20 -7.67
CA ARG A 212 -24.63 -19.30 -8.82
C ARG A 212 -23.41 -19.54 -9.73
N PRO A 213 -23.22 -20.74 -10.29
CA PRO A 213 -21.94 -21.17 -10.90
C PRO A 213 -21.46 -20.30 -12.08
N THR A 214 -22.33 -19.52 -12.70
CA THR A 214 -22.01 -18.63 -13.84
C THR A 214 -21.70 -17.18 -13.45
N PHE A 215 -21.69 -16.82 -12.15
CA PHE A 215 -21.59 -15.40 -11.72
C PHE A 215 -20.32 -14.65 -12.14
N MET A 216 -19.23 -15.39 -12.45
CA MET A 216 -17.96 -14.87 -12.98
C MET A 216 -17.68 -15.36 -14.41
N SER A 217 -18.68 -15.89 -15.11
CA SER A 217 -18.49 -16.43 -16.47
C SER A 217 -18.13 -15.30 -17.43
N GLY A 218 -16.97 -15.42 -18.08
CA GLY A 218 -16.44 -14.39 -18.99
C GLY A 218 -15.82 -13.17 -18.31
N VAL A 219 -15.84 -13.08 -16.98
CA VAL A 219 -15.31 -11.92 -16.24
C VAL A 219 -13.79 -11.97 -16.19
N HIS A 220 -13.11 -10.98 -16.76
CA HIS A 220 -11.64 -10.92 -16.83
C HIS A 220 -11.12 -9.49 -16.97
N THR A 221 -9.93 -9.22 -16.41
CA THR A 221 -9.24 -7.94 -16.66
C THR A 221 -8.89 -7.85 -18.15
N PRO A 222 -9.17 -6.73 -18.86
CA PRO A 222 -8.94 -6.63 -20.30
C PRO A 222 -7.48 -6.90 -20.74
N SER A 223 -6.50 -6.55 -19.91
CA SER A 223 -5.07 -6.86 -20.12
C SER A 223 -4.71 -8.35 -20.01
N GLY A 224 -5.60 -9.18 -19.47
CA GLY A 224 -5.33 -10.56 -19.05
C GLY A 224 -4.56 -10.69 -17.73
N GLN A 225 -4.09 -9.60 -17.12
CA GLN A 225 -3.36 -9.65 -15.84
C GLN A 225 -4.33 -9.87 -14.66
N ASP A 226 -4.03 -10.85 -13.81
CA ASP A 226 -4.85 -11.19 -12.64
C ASP A 226 -4.09 -11.26 -11.30
N HIS A 227 -2.79 -10.91 -11.28
CA HIS A 227 -1.97 -10.81 -10.06
C HIS A 227 -1.07 -9.57 -10.13
N TYR A 228 -0.65 -9.06 -8.97
CA TYR A 228 0.40 -8.03 -8.90
C TYR A 228 1.75 -8.58 -9.32
N SER A 229 2.52 -7.77 -10.04
CA SER A 229 3.93 -8.03 -10.40
C SER A 229 4.83 -6.92 -9.85
N CYS A 230 6.10 -7.24 -9.61
CA CYS A 230 7.14 -6.26 -9.31
C CYS A 230 8.52 -6.89 -9.57
N ASP A 231 9.41 -6.16 -10.24
CA ASP A 231 10.82 -6.52 -10.36
C ASP A 231 11.62 -5.85 -9.24
N ALA A 232 11.93 -6.63 -8.21
CA ALA A 232 12.71 -6.18 -7.06
C ALA A 232 14.20 -5.91 -7.39
N SER A 233 14.67 -6.24 -8.60
CA SER A 233 16.04 -5.94 -9.05
C SER A 233 16.20 -4.50 -9.56
N LEU A 234 15.10 -3.87 -9.99
CA LEU A 234 15.11 -2.47 -10.42
C LEU A 234 15.47 -1.53 -9.25
N ARG A 235 16.28 -0.53 -9.59
CA ARG A 235 16.89 0.51 -8.75
C ARG A 235 16.95 1.79 -9.58
N ALA A 236 17.15 2.94 -8.94
CA ALA A 236 17.65 4.08 -9.69
C ALA A 236 18.96 3.74 -10.40
N PRO A 237 19.22 4.30 -11.59
CA PRO A 237 20.56 4.26 -12.16
C PRO A 237 21.53 4.95 -11.19
N ASN A 238 22.70 4.36 -10.96
CA ASN A 238 23.76 5.01 -10.19
C ASN A 238 24.06 6.36 -10.85
N VAL A 239 23.66 7.45 -10.21
CA VAL A 239 24.02 8.81 -10.63
C VAL A 239 25.49 9.00 -10.28
N THR A 240 26.36 8.54 -11.16
CA THR A 240 27.80 8.80 -11.08
C THR A 240 27.99 10.29 -11.29
N THR A 241 28.11 11.04 -10.20
CA THR A 241 28.49 12.45 -10.24
C THR A 241 29.83 12.56 -10.95
N LEU A 242 29.82 13.21 -12.12
CA LEU A 242 31.03 13.63 -12.79
C LEU A 242 31.72 14.68 -11.90
N GLN A 243 32.88 14.30 -11.35
CA GLN A 243 33.85 15.21 -10.75
C GLN A 243 34.78 15.78 -11.83
#